data_AF-A0A2S2GEN7-F1
#
_entry.id   AF-A0A2S2GEN7-F1
#
_cell.length_a   1.000
_cell.length_b   1.000
_cell.length_c   1.000
_cell.angle_alpha   90.00
_cell.angle_beta   90.00
_cell.angle_gamma   90.00
#
_symmetry.space_group_name_H-M   'P 1'
#
loop_
_entity.id
_entity.type
_entity.pdbx_description
1 polymer ?
#
loop_
_entity_poly.entity_id
_entity_poly.type
_entity_poly.pdbx_seq_one_letter_code
_entity_poly.pdbx_strand_id
1 'polypeptide(L)'
;MLFRNRRTTERRGRGILPAWRYRIAGLAAAALALSFVQANVGSAAVDPTADRPQAAADVVRVAEFLAECPYTHRAPDDPIVFPGLPGASHMHSFFGNDTTNARSDLGSLEKGRTTCAPATDLSSYWVPTLYDGDKEVEPTGTTFYYLGEGVRDDVIRTIRPLPRGLRIVAGNAVATGPDDNTISRWSCLHHGEVNPSHDFVNCPAGSMLESYLDFPQCWNGRDLDSADHKSHMAYPVGGECPSTHPVPVPKLRQVLRYPVNGDPGRLRLASGRGYTMHGDFFNVWPEAEMAQRVRDCINAIIKCGADGHP
;
A
#
# COMPACT_ATOMS: atom_id res chain seq x y z
N MET A 1 -26.01 -56.02 -15.19
CA MET A 1 -26.19 -56.61 -16.53
C MET A 1 -25.45 -55.72 -17.52
N LEU A 2 -24.16 -55.92 -17.83
CA LEU A 2 -23.53 -56.94 -18.70
C LEU A 2 -24.18 -57.06 -20.08
N PHE A 3 -23.48 -56.58 -21.12
CA PHE A 3 -23.26 -57.17 -22.47
C PHE A 3 -22.38 -56.16 -23.26
N ARG A 4 -21.07 -56.32 -23.51
CA ARG A 4 -20.24 -57.36 -24.18
C ARG A 4 -20.12 -57.18 -25.72
N ASN A 5 -19.07 -56.46 -26.14
CA ASN A 5 -17.91 -56.89 -26.96
C ASN A 5 -18.07 -57.51 -28.39
N ARG A 6 -17.33 -56.95 -29.37
CA ARG A 6 -16.44 -57.60 -30.41
C ARG A 6 -15.96 -56.51 -31.41
N ARG A 7 -14.67 -56.10 -31.53
CA ARG A 7 -13.42 -56.69 -32.09
C ARG A 7 -13.47 -57.13 -33.57
N THR A 8 -12.58 -56.53 -34.39
CA THR A 8 -11.57 -57.12 -35.32
C THR A 8 -10.75 -55.98 -35.99
N THR A 9 -9.44 -55.82 -35.73
CA THR A 9 -8.23 -56.16 -36.58
C THR A 9 -8.13 -55.36 -37.90
N GLU A 10 -7.02 -54.87 -38.46
CA GLU A 10 -5.54 -54.90 -38.31
C GLU A 10 -5.03 -53.81 -39.32
N ARG A 11 -3.88 -53.12 -39.21
CA ARG A 11 -2.58 -53.53 -39.80
C ARG A 11 -1.53 -52.41 -39.64
N ARG A 12 -0.27 -52.86 -39.64
CA ARG A 12 1.03 -52.19 -39.42
C ARG A 12 1.48 -51.22 -40.53
N GLY A 13 2.41 -50.32 -40.18
CA GLY A 13 3.40 -49.76 -41.12
C GLY A 13 4.41 -48.81 -40.44
N ARG A 14 5.69 -49.22 -40.36
CA ARG A 14 6.86 -48.45 -39.90
C ARG A 14 7.57 -47.77 -41.09
N GLY A 15 8.28 -46.67 -40.85
CA GLY A 15 9.39 -46.13 -41.68
C GLY A 15 9.71 -44.70 -41.23
N ILE A 16 10.79 -44.37 -40.50
CA ILE A 16 12.25 -44.32 -40.80
C ILE A 16 12.61 -43.28 -41.88
N LEU A 17 13.48 -42.33 -41.46
CA LEU A 17 14.10 -41.19 -42.16
C LEU A 17 14.92 -41.57 -43.42
N PRO A 18 15.35 -40.61 -44.26
CA PRO A 18 16.76 -40.15 -44.10
C PRO A 18 17.05 -38.68 -44.49
N ALA A 19 18.23 -38.23 -44.05
CA ALA A 19 18.93 -36.99 -44.43
C ALA A 19 19.71 -37.14 -45.75
N TRP A 20 19.97 -36.04 -46.47
CA TRP A 20 21.00 -36.01 -47.51
C TRP A 20 21.67 -34.62 -47.67
N ARG A 21 23.00 -34.66 -47.83
CA ARG A 21 23.94 -33.56 -48.12
C ARG A 21 24.74 -33.97 -49.37
N TYR A 22 24.99 -33.07 -50.33
CA TYR A 22 26.14 -32.99 -51.28
C TYR A 22 26.08 -31.56 -51.92
N ARG A 23 27.06 -30.63 -51.96
CA ARG A 23 28.45 -30.52 -52.49
C ARG A 23 28.53 -30.90 -54.00
N ILE A 24 29.10 -30.18 -55.00
CA ILE A 24 30.16 -29.13 -55.12
C ILE A 24 30.21 -28.53 -56.58
N ALA A 25 30.80 -27.32 -56.74
CA ALA A 25 31.51 -26.66 -57.90
C ALA A 25 30.77 -26.33 -59.23
N GLY A 26 31.14 -25.31 -60.04
CA GLY A 26 32.20 -24.27 -60.08
C GLY A 26 32.20 -23.61 -61.48
N LEU A 27 32.41 -22.29 -61.64
CA LEU A 27 33.56 -21.61 -62.33
C LEU A 27 33.08 -20.16 -62.65
N ALA A 28 33.67 -19.09 -62.11
CA ALA A 28 34.85 -18.33 -62.56
C ALA A 28 34.62 -17.37 -63.76
N ALA A 29 34.60 -16.06 -63.49
CA ALA A 29 35.05 -15.01 -64.41
C ALA A 29 35.64 -13.85 -63.59
N ALA A 30 36.92 -13.56 -63.82
CA ALA A 30 37.67 -12.49 -63.18
C ALA A 30 37.57 -11.20 -64.02
N ALA A 31 37.39 -10.06 -63.37
CA ALA A 31 37.69 -8.75 -63.92
C ALA A 31 38.41 -7.93 -62.85
N LEU A 32 39.66 -7.56 -63.16
CA LEU A 32 40.49 -6.67 -62.36
C LEU A 32 40.01 -5.22 -62.50
N ALA A 33 39.76 -4.57 -61.38
CA ALA A 33 39.81 -3.12 -61.27
C ALA A 33 40.63 -2.75 -60.03
N LEU A 34 41.85 -2.25 -60.25
CA LEU A 34 42.61 -1.52 -59.25
C LEU A 34 41.90 -0.19 -58.99
N SER A 35 41.75 0.20 -57.71
CA SER A 35 42.20 1.52 -57.20
C SER A 35 41.66 1.88 -55.80
N PHE A 36 42.58 2.40 -54.97
CA PHE A 36 42.47 3.22 -53.75
C PHE A 36 41.71 2.68 -52.52
N VAL A 37 42.48 2.09 -51.59
CA VAL A 37 42.16 2.09 -50.16
C VAL A 37 42.45 3.49 -49.63
N GLN A 38 41.42 4.29 -49.37
CA GLN A 38 41.54 5.40 -48.42
C GLN A 38 41.44 4.81 -47.01
N ALA A 39 42.52 4.88 -46.26
CA ALA A 39 42.49 4.68 -44.82
C ALA A 39 41.70 5.84 -44.20
N ASN A 40 40.41 5.66 -43.95
CA ASN A 40 39.68 6.50 -43.02
C ASN A 40 40.21 6.18 -41.62
N VAL A 41 41.18 6.97 -41.17
CA VAL A 41 41.45 7.11 -39.75
C VAL A 41 40.23 7.82 -39.16
N GLY A 42 39.21 7.05 -38.83
CA GLY A 42 38.06 7.55 -38.09
C GLY A 42 38.56 7.93 -36.71
N SER A 43 38.80 9.23 -36.50
CA SER A 43 38.87 9.78 -35.15
C SER A 43 37.54 9.45 -34.49
N ALA A 44 37.53 8.48 -33.58
CA ALA A 44 36.43 8.31 -32.66
C ALA A 44 36.33 9.62 -31.87
N ALA A 45 35.41 10.49 -32.27
CA ALA A 45 35.01 11.61 -31.45
C ALA A 45 34.39 10.98 -30.20
N VAL A 46 35.16 11.00 -29.11
CA VAL A 46 34.64 10.73 -27.76
C VAL A 46 33.55 11.77 -27.56
N ASP A 47 32.29 11.32 -27.56
CA ASP A 47 31.17 12.16 -27.17
C ASP A 47 31.41 12.58 -25.70
N PRO A 48 31.68 13.86 -25.41
CA PRO A 48 32.01 14.30 -24.06
C PRO A 48 30.80 14.27 -23.13
N THR A 49 29.65 13.78 -23.60
CA THR A 49 28.42 13.66 -22.82
C THR A 49 28.15 12.26 -22.28
N ALA A 50 28.97 11.26 -22.63
CA ALA A 50 28.80 9.87 -22.18
C ALA A 50 29.18 9.60 -20.71
N ASP A 51 29.63 10.62 -19.96
CA ASP A 51 29.99 10.51 -18.55
C ASP A 51 29.50 11.73 -17.75
N ARG A 52 28.25 12.15 -18.01
CA ARG A 52 27.54 12.97 -17.03
C ARG A 52 27.03 12.03 -15.94
N PRO A 53 27.45 12.18 -14.66
CA PRO A 53 26.77 11.49 -13.58
C PRO A 53 25.28 11.78 -13.73
N GLN A 54 24.48 10.71 -13.78
CA GLN A 54 23.03 10.81 -13.68
C GLN A 54 22.78 11.73 -12.48
N ALA A 55 22.28 12.95 -12.76
CA ALA A 55 22.03 13.92 -11.71
C ALA A 55 21.23 13.18 -10.65
N ALA A 56 21.79 13.05 -9.44
CA ALA A 56 21.08 12.45 -8.33
C ALA A 56 19.71 13.12 -8.30
N ALA A 57 18.64 12.34 -8.46
CA ALA A 57 17.29 12.89 -8.46
C ALA A 57 17.16 13.84 -7.26
N ASP A 58 16.65 15.04 -7.48
CA ASP A 58 16.56 16.04 -6.41
C ASP A 58 15.79 15.44 -5.23
N VAL A 59 16.51 15.20 -4.13
CA VAL A 59 15.95 14.53 -2.95
C VAL A 59 14.85 15.42 -2.36
N VAL A 60 13.61 14.93 -2.40
CA VAL A 60 12.47 15.64 -1.84
C VAL A 60 12.51 15.56 -0.31
N ARG A 61 12.57 16.71 0.36
CA ARG A 61 12.74 16.83 1.82
C ARG A 61 11.41 16.78 2.57
N VAL A 62 10.84 15.59 2.66
CA VAL A 62 9.63 15.29 3.44
C VAL A 62 9.85 13.97 4.15
N ALA A 63 9.71 13.89 5.47
CA ALA A 63 9.85 12.62 6.20
C ALA A 63 8.67 11.69 5.90
N GLU A 64 8.78 10.85 4.87
CA GLU A 64 7.67 10.04 4.35
C GLU A 64 8.15 8.74 3.70
N PHE A 65 7.44 7.65 3.95
CA PHE A 65 7.34 6.53 3.01
C PHE A 65 5.89 6.05 2.97
N LEU A 66 5.55 5.13 2.06
CA LEU A 66 4.17 4.68 1.91
C LEU A 66 4.06 3.19 1.60
N ALA A 67 2.87 2.65 1.85
CA ALA A 67 2.39 1.41 1.29
C ALA A 67 1.06 1.66 0.56
N GLU A 68 0.94 1.14 -0.66
CA GLU A 68 -0.33 1.11 -1.39
C GLU A 68 -0.94 -0.27 -1.24
N CYS A 69 -2.07 -0.39 -0.55
CA CYS A 69 -2.67 -1.68 -0.24
C CYS A 69 -4.12 -1.72 -0.75
N PRO A 70 -4.36 -2.22 -1.98
CA PRO A 70 -5.69 -2.39 -2.52
C PRO A 70 -6.62 -3.18 -1.60
N TYR A 71 -7.92 -2.88 -1.70
CA TYR A 71 -8.98 -3.61 -0.99
C TYR A 71 -8.85 -5.13 -1.16
N THR A 72 -9.04 -5.86 -0.06
CA THR A 72 -9.01 -7.33 -0.05
C THR A 72 -10.42 -7.89 -0.01
N HIS A 73 -11.12 -7.67 1.10
CA HIS A 73 -12.42 -8.24 1.41
C HIS A 73 -13.14 -7.42 2.48
N ARG A 74 -14.39 -7.82 2.76
CA ARG A 74 -15.18 -7.27 3.85
C ARG A 74 -15.65 -8.37 4.79
N ALA A 75 -15.73 -8.04 6.06
CA ALA A 75 -16.32 -8.91 7.08
C ALA A 75 -16.82 -8.06 8.27
N PRO A 76 -17.88 -8.48 8.97
CA PRO A 76 -18.31 -7.89 10.23
C PRO A 76 -17.42 -8.30 11.41
N ASP A 77 -16.10 -8.22 11.21
CA ASP A 77 -15.08 -8.75 12.10
C ASP A 77 -14.16 -7.63 12.59
N ASP A 78 -13.65 -7.78 13.82
CA ASP A 78 -12.59 -6.91 14.35
C ASP A 78 -11.68 -7.71 15.29
N PRO A 79 -10.46 -8.10 14.87
CA PRO A 79 -9.56 -8.88 15.72
C PRO A 79 -8.88 -8.08 16.84
N ILE A 80 -9.02 -6.75 16.88
CA ILE A 80 -8.51 -5.91 17.97
C ILE A 80 -9.59 -5.74 19.03
N VAL A 81 -10.76 -5.22 18.62
CA VAL A 81 -11.86 -4.85 19.53
C VAL A 81 -12.71 -6.05 19.94
N PHE A 82 -12.93 -7.02 19.05
CA PHE A 82 -13.73 -8.22 19.28
C PHE A 82 -12.96 -9.52 18.97
N PRO A 83 -11.80 -9.76 19.61
CA PRO A 83 -10.93 -10.87 19.28
C PRO A 83 -11.63 -12.22 19.48
N GLY A 84 -11.60 -13.04 18.44
CA GLY A 84 -12.18 -14.38 18.42
C GLY A 84 -13.69 -14.45 18.23
N LEU A 85 -14.35 -13.30 17.97
CA LEU A 85 -15.81 -13.20 17.84
C LEU A 85 -16.24 -12.80 16.41
N PRO A 86 -16.34 -13.76 15.46
CA PRO A 86 -16.83 -13.47 14.11
C PRO A 86 -18.23 -12.84 14.13
N GLY A 87 -18.43 -11.78 13.34
CA GLY A 87 -19.71 -11.09 13.24
C GLY A 87 -20.08 -10.19 14.42
N ALA A 88 -19.17 -9.97 15.37
CA ALA A 88 -19.44 -9.10 16.52
C ALA A 88 -19.28 -7.60 16.20
N SER A 89 -18.62 -7.24 15.09
CA SER A 89 -18.44 -5.85 14.67
C SER A 89 -19.48 -5.44 13.62
N HIS A 90 -19.56 -4.14 13.32
CA HIS A 90 -20.14 -3.69 12.05
C HIS A 90 -19.25 -4.11 10.87
N MET A 91 -19.76 -3.95 9.64
CA MET A 91 -19.01 -4.32 8.45
C MET A 91 -17.75 -3.47 8.29
N HIS A 92 -16.60 -4.14 8.22
CA HIS A 92 -15.31 -3.53 7.90
C HIS A 92 -14.88 -3.90 6.48
N SER A 93 -14.26 -2.94 5.79
CA SER A 93 -13.46 -3.17 4.58
C SER A 93 -12.00 -3.30 4.97
N PHE A 94 -11.35 -4.39 4.54
CA PHE A 94 -9.96 -4.74 4.88
C PHE A 94 -8.99 -4.45 3.73
N PHE A 95 -7.73 -4.17 4.11
CA PHE A 95 -6.61 -3.85 3.23
C PHE A 95 -5.32 -4.52 3.74
N GLY A 96 -4.39 -4.74 2.81
CA GLY A 96 -3.09 -5.32 3.10
C GLY A 96 -3.18 -6.84 3.23
N ASN A 97 -3.04 -7.35 4.45
CA ASN A 97 -3.13 -8.79 4.69
C ASN A 97 -4.46 -9.38 4.19
N ASP A 98 -4.39 -10.35 3.28
CA ASP A 98 -5.58 -10.93 2.62
C ASP A 98 -6.29 -12.02 3.45
N THR A 99 -5.82 -12.27 4.68
CA THR A 99 -6.36 -13.31 5.56
C THR A 99 -7.04 -12.77 6.83
N THR A 100 -7.06 -11.45 7.04
CA THR A 100 -7.57 -10.84 8.27
C THR A 100 -9.03 -11.18 8.54
N ASN A 101 -9.33 -11.64 9.74
CA ASN A 101 -10.67 -11.96 10.23
C ASN A 101 -10.70 -11.85 11.76
N ALA A 102 -11.84 -12.12 12.40
CA ALA A 102 -11.99 -11.97 13.85
C ALA A 102 -11.01 -12.81 14.69
N ARG A 103 -10.43 -13.88 14.13
CA ARG A 103 -9.46 -14.75 14.83
C ARG A 103 -8.01 -14.41 14.52
N SER A 104 -7.75 -13.34 13.76
CA SER A 104 -6.40 -12.98 13.39
C SER A 104 -5.56 -12.57 14.59
N ASP A 105 -4.43 -13.23 14.73
CA ASP A 105 -3.32 -12.84 15.60
C ASP A 105 -2.05 -12.61 14.77
N LEU A 106 -0.99 -12.15 15.45
CA LEU A 106 0.29 -11.87 14.80
C LEU A 106 0.81 -13.10 14.01
N GLY A 107 0.75 -14.31 14.59
CA GLY A 107 1.26 -15.52 13.96
C GLY A 107 0.43 -16.01 12.76
N SER A 108 -0.87 -15.70 12.74
CA SER A 108 -1.75 -15.97 11.60
C SER A 108 -1.47 -14.99 10.45
N LEU A 109 -1.32 -13.70 10.75
CA LEU A 109 -1.10 -12.66 9.74
C LEU A 109 0.28 -12.80 9.10
N GLU A 110 1.31 -13.17 9.85
CA GLU A 110 2.65 -13.49 9.34
C GLU A 110 2.68 -14.57 8.25
N LYS A 111 1.68 -15.47 8.26
CA LYS A 111 1.55 -16.57 7.29
C LYS A 111 0.62 -16.21 6.13
N GLY A 112 -0.06 -15.07 6.23
CA GLY A 112 -0.95 -14.54 5.21
C GLY A 112 -0.18 -13.99 4.01
N ARG A 113 -0.91 -13.67 2.94
CA ARG A 113 -0.36 -12.87 1.84
C ARG A 113 -0.80 -11.42 2.05
N THR A 114 -0.28 -10.53 1.21
CA THR A 114 -0.64 -9.12 1.22
C THR A 114 -0.95 -8.64 -0.19
N THR A 115 -1.86 -7.68 -0.30
CA THR A 115 -2.04 -6.89 -1.52
C THR A 115 -1.14 -5.66 -1.59
N CYS A 116 -0.41 -5.35 -0.50
CA CYS A 116 0.41 -4.16 -0.42
C CYS A 116 1.55 -4.12 -1.45
N ALA A 117 1.83 -2.92 -1.92
CA ALA A 117 3.12 -2.51 -2.47
C ALA A 117 3.77 -1.56 -1.45
N PRO A 118 4.88 -1.94 -0.79
CA PRO A 118 5.68 -3.15 -1.05
C PRO A 118 5.03 -4.43 -0.53
N ALA A 119 5.30 -5.56 -1.20
CA ALA A 119 4.79 -6.88 -0.82
C ALA A 119 5.39 -7.43 0.48
N THR A 120 6.39 -6.74 1.06
CA THR A 120 6.95 -7.04 2.37
C THR A 120 6.04 -6.57 3.52
N ASP A 121 5.11 -5.65 3.27
CA ASP A 121 4.14 -5.22 4.27
C ASP A 121 3.03 -6.27 4.44
N LEU A 122 3.14 -7.10 5.47
CA LEU A 122 2.13 -8.09 5.85
C LEU A 122 1.08 -7.53 6.82
N SER A 123 1.12 -6.24 7.12
CA SER A 123 0.20 -5.60 8.07
C SER A 123 -1.23 -5.63 7.55
N SER A 124 -2.17 -5.50 8.48
CA SER A 124 -3.57 -5.34 8.13
C SER A 124 -4.10 -3.99 8.55
N TYR A 125 -4.95 -3.44 7.70
CA TYR A 125 -5.64 -2.18 7.92
C TYR A 125 -7.12 -2.38 7.63
N TRP A 126 -8.01 -1.79 8.42
CA TRP A 126 -9.44 -1.83 8.12
C TRP A 126 -10.17 -0.57 8.57
N VAL A 127 -11.32 -0.33 7.97
CA VAL A 127 -12.22 0.81 8.24
C VAL A 127 -13.67 0.36 8.10
N PRO A 128 -14.65 1.10 8.66
CA PRO A 128 -16.06 0.88 8.36
C PRO A 128 -16.32 0.92 6.86
N THR A 129 -17.02 -0.09 6.34
CA THR A 129 -17.39 -0.10 4.92
C THR A 129 -18.24 1.12 4.59
N LEU A 130 -17.86 1.83 3.54
CA LEU A 130 -18.67 2.92 2.98
C LEU A 130 -19.83 2.33 2.17
N TYR A 131 -21.00 2.93 2.31
CA TYR A 131 -22.18 2.65 1.53
C TYR A 131 -22.68 3.90 0.82
N ASP A 132 -23.22 3.67 -0.36
CA ASP A 132 -23.94 4.64 -1.16
C ASP A 132 -25.40 4.17 -1.32
N GLY A 133 -26.26 4.63 -0.39
CA GLY A 133 -27.54 3.98 -0.10
C GLY A 133 -27.31 2.63 0.59
N ASP A 134 -27.76 1.56 -0.07
CA ASP A 134 -27.58 0.18 0.41
C ASP A 134 -26.40 -0.55 -0.26
N LYS A 135 -25.76 0.09 -1.25
CA LYS A 135 -24.67 -0.52 -2.01
C LYS A 135 -23.33 -0.21 -1.35
N GLU A 136 -22.52 -1.23 -1.12
CA GLU A 136 -21.14 -1.06 -0.68
C GLU A 136 -20.28 -0.36 -1.74
N VAL A 137 -19.36 0.47 -1.28
CA VAL A 137 -18.42 1.22 -2.11
C VAL A 137 -17.00 0.87 -1.71
N GLU A 138 -16.27 0.25 -2.62
CA GLU A 138 -14.83 0.05 -2.43
C GLU A 138 -14.05 1.30 -2.81
N PRO A 139 -13.00 1.64 -2.04
CA PRO A 139 -12.06 2.64 -2.48
C PRO A 139 -11.24 2.10 -3.65
N THR A 140 -10.96 2.97 -4.62
CA THR A 140 -10.10 2.69 -5.78
C THR A 140 -8.68 3.24 -5.61
N GLY A 141 -8.45 4.09 -4.62
CA GLY A 141 -7.12 4.51 -4.18
C GLY A 141 -6.98 4.29 -2.68
N THR A 142 -5.91 3.62 -2.28
CA THR A 142 -5.72 3.10 -0.91
C THR A 142 -4.25 3.24 -0.52
N THR A 143 -3.91 4.37 0.08
CA THR A 143 -2.52 4.69 0.44
C THR A 143 -2.38 4.87 1.95
N PHE A 144 -1.39 4.19 2.50
CA PHE A 144 -1.00 4.22 3.90
C PHE A 144 0.36 4.92 3.99
N TYR A 145 0.33 6.20 4.37
CA TYR A 145 1.53 7.00 4.54
C TYR A 145 2.09 6.83 5.95
N TYR A 146 3.40 6.67 6.02
CA TYR A 146 4.17 6.70 7.25
C TYR A 146 4.95 8.00 7.26
N LEU A 147 4.63 8.88 8.20
CA LEU A 147 5.04 10.28 8.17
C LEU A 147 5.82 10.66 9.43
N GLY A 148 6.79 11.57 9.28
CA GLY A 148 7.42 12.26 10.40
C GLY A 148 6.67 13.52 10.85
N GLU A 149 5.69 14.01 10.08
CA GLU A 149 4.97 15.23 10.41
C GLU A 149 4.21 15.14 11.75
N GLY A 150 3.84 16.29 12.33
CA GLY A 150 3.11 16.37 13.61
C GLY A 150 4.02 16.56 14.82
N VAL A 151 5.33 16.38 14.65
CA VAL A 151 6.37 16.71 15.64
C VAL A 151 7.45 17.60 15.02
N ARG A 152 8.26 18.24 15.85
CA ARG A 152 9.39 19.08 15.42
C ARG A 152 10.49 18.25 14.75
N ASP A 153 11.28 18.87 13.87
CA ASP A 153 12.38 18.21 13.14
C ASP A 153 13.39 17.49 14.05
N ASP A 154 13.70 18.03 15.23
CA ASP A 154 14.59 17.38 16.20
C ASP A 154 13.97 16.07 16.73
N VAL A 155 12.65 16.05 16.92
CA VAL A 155 11.91 14.84 17.31
C VAL A 155 11.80 13.86 16.16
N ILE A 156 11.59 14.33 14.91
CA ILE A 156 11.55 13.48 13.71
C ILE A 156 12.80 12.59 13.64
N ARG A 157 13.98 13.16 13.91
CA ARG A 157 15.27 12.45 13.88
C ARG A 157 15.42 11.37 14.94
N THR A 158 14.52 11.34 15.93
CA THR A 158 14.49 10.36 17.02
C THR A 158 13.35 9.36 16.91
N ILE A 159 12.52 9.48 15.85
CA ILE A 159 11.43 8.53 15.58
C ILE A 159 11.98 7.10 15.54
N ARG A 160 11.28 6.21 16.24
CA ARG A 160 11.61 4.79 16.33
C ARG A 160 10.69 3.95 15.43
N PRO A 161 11.16 2.79 14.94
CA PRO A 161 10.33 1.83 14.23
C PRO A 161 9.05 1.49 15.00
N LEU A 162 7.92 1.37 14.28
CA LEU A 162 6.70 0.81 14.87
C LEU A 162 6.99 -0.61 15.37
N PRO A 163 6.76 -0.92 16.66
CA PRO A 163 6.95 -2.26 17.19
C PRO A 163 6.09 -3.28 16.44
N ARG A 164 6.69 -4.39 16.05
CA ARG A 164 5.96 -5.48 15.42
C ARG A 164 4.89 -6.02 16.38
N GLY A 165 3.69 -6.21 15.86
CA GLY A 165 2.53 -6.61 16.65
C GLY A 165 1.77 -5.48 17.35
N LEU A 166 2.21 -4.22 17.19
CA LEU A 166 1.46 -3.05 17.65
C LEU A 166 0.08 -3.00 16.96
N ARG A 167 -0.96 -2.76 17.76
CA ARG A 167 -2.36 -2.61 17.34
C ARG A 167 -2.82 -1.21 17.64
N ILE A 168 -3.40 -0.49 16.68
CA ILE A 168 -3.86 0.89 16.91
C ILE A 168 -5.27 1.05 16.37
N VAL A 169 -6.16 1.62 17.19
CA VAL A 169 -7.51 2.05 16.79
C VAL A 169 -7.59 3.58 16.81
N ALA A 170 -7.66 4.22 15.65
CA ALA A 170 -7.79 5.67 15.50
C ALA A 170 -9.24 6.08 15.18
N GLY A 171 -9.63 7.27 15.59
CA GLY A 171 -10.97 7.82 15.31
C GLY A 171 -12.01 7.40 16.35
N ASN A 172 -13.28 7.61 16.01
CA ASN A 172 -14.38 7.46 16.96
C ASN A 172 -15.62 6.82 16.30
N ALA A 173 -15.79 5.52 16.51
CA ALA A 173 -16.91 4.74 15.98
C ALA A 173 -18.29 5.15 16.56
N VAL A 174 -18.31 5.81 17.71
CA VAL A 174 -19.53 6.20 18.44
C VAL A 174 -19.74 7.70 18.48
N ALA A 175 -19.02 8.45 17.64
CA ALA A 175 -19.20 9.89 17.49
C ALA A 175 -20.68 10.23 17.22
N THR A 176 -21.17 11.28 17.86
CA THR A 176 -22.55 11.77 17.70
C THR A 176 -22.64 13.02 16.83
N GLY A 177 -21.50 13.65 16.57
CA GLY A 177 -21.37 14.74 15.61
C GLY A 177 -19.93 14.94 15.10
N PRO A 178 -19.75 15.88 14.16
CA PRO A 178 -18.45 16.18 13.54
C PRO A 178 -17.34 16.54 14.53
N ASP A 179 -17.67 17.24 15.62
CA ASP A 179 -16.69 17.71 16.61
C ASP A 179 -16.16 16.58 17.52
N ASP A 180 -16.81 15.41 17.52
CA ASP A 180 -16.41 14.24 18.33
C ASP A 180 -15.28 13.43 17.66
N ASN A 181 -14.86 13.79 16.44
CA ASN A 181 -13.87 13.03 15.66
C ASN A 181 -12.99 13.91 14.77
N THR A 182 -12.13 14.68 15.41
CA THR A 182 -11.30 15.71 14.76
C THR A 182 -10.09 15.18 13.98
N ILE A 183 -9.79 13.89 14.10
CA ILE A 183 -8.62 13.25 13.45
C ILE A 183 -8.95 12.63 12.08
N SER A 184 -10.24 12.61 11.73
CA SER A 184 -10.73 12.16 10.43
C SER A 184 -11.22 13.36 9.60
N ARG A 185 -11.02 13.34 8.29
CA ARG A 185 -11.58 14.36 7.39
C ARG A 185 -11.99 13.77 6.04
N TRP A 186 -13.00 14.38 5.45
CA TRP A 186 -13.51 14.11 4.13
C TRP A 186 -13.27 15.32 3.22
N SER A 187 -12.81 15.05 2.00
CA SER A 187 -12.60 16.06 0.96
C SER A 187 -12.91 15.49 -0.42
N CYS A 188 -12.74 16.31 -1.46
CA CYS A 188 -12.92 15.89 -2.84
C CYS A 188 -11.56 15.89 -3.55
N LEU A 189 -11.20 14.76 -4.15
CA LEU A 189 -9.92 14.57 -4.82
C LEU A 189 -9.74 15.61 -5.94
N HIS A 190 -8.65 16.39 -5.87
CA HIS A 190 -8.32 17.47 -6.83
C HIS A 190 -9.34 18.63 -6.92
N HIS A 191 -10.22 18.77 -5.93
CA HIS A 191 -11.22 19.83 -5.86
C HIS A 191 -11.08 20.62 -4.55
N GLY A 192 -10.01 21.41 -4.46
CA GLY A 192 -9.63 22.18 -3.26
C GLY A 192 -10.56 23.36 -2.94
N GLU A 193 -11.47 23.71 -3.86
CA GLU A 193 -12.55 24.67 -3.63
C GLU A 193 -13.64 24.13 -2.68
N VAL A 194 -13.73 22.81 -2.50
CA VAL A 194 -14.62 22.20 -1.52
C VAL A 194 -13.90 22.14 -0.18
N ASN A 195 -14.39 22.89 0.80
CA ASN A 195 -13.83 22.85 2.15
C ASN A 195 -13.93 21.43 2.73
N PRO A 196 -12.84 20.89 3.30
CA PRO A 196 -12.89 19.61 3.99
C PRO A 196 -13.78 19.69 5.23
N SER A 197 -14.31 18.54 5.66
CA SER A 197 -15.21 18.42 6.83
C SER A 197 -14.93 17.13 7.59
N HIS A 198 -15.33 17.08 8.87
CA HIS A 198 -15.33 15.83 9.66
C HIS A 198 -16.53 14.93 9.34
N ASP A 199 -17.48 15.39 8.51
CA ASP A 199 -18.54 14.56 7.91
C ASP A 199 -18.43 14.59 6.38
N PHE A 200 -19.21 13.76 5.68
CA PHE A 200 -19.20 13.70 4.23
C PHE A 200 -19.43 15.06 3.57
N VAL A 201 -18.72 15.31 2.47
CA VAL A 201 -18.82 16.53 1.66
C VAL A 201 -19.48 16.24 0.32
N ASN A 202 -20.14 17.25 -0.25
CA ASN A 202 -20.71 17.16 -1.59
C ASN A 202 -19.61 17.37 -2.65
N CYS A 203 -19.23 16.29 -3.33
CA CYS A 203 -18.16 16.34 -4.30
C CYS A 203 -18.65 16.63 -5.73
N PRO A 204 -17.96 17.48 -6.52
CA PRO A 204 -18.35 17.77 -7.89
C PRO A 204 -18.42 16.51 -8.79
N ALA A 205 -19.24 16.56 -9.83
CA ALA A 205 -19.34 15.46 -10.78
C ALA A 205 -17.98 15.16 -11.44
N GLY A 206 -17.64 13.87 -11.55
CA GLY A 206 -16.36 13.42 -12.10
C GLY A 206 -15.20 13.41 -11.09
N SER A 207 -15.42 13.91 -9.87
CA SER A 207 -14.46 13.79 -8.77
C SER A 207 -14.70 12.54 -7.91
N MET A 208 -13.85 12.35 -6.90
CA MET A 208 -13.93 11.27 -5.93
C MET A 208 -13.99 11.84 -4.52
N LEU A 209 -14.79 11.23 -3.66
CA LEU A 209 -14.72 11.44 -2.23
C LEU A 209 -13.41 10.85 -1.69
N GLU A 210 -12.71 11.61 -0.85
CA GLU A 210 -11.43 11.23 -0.27
C GLU A 210 -11.51 11.31 1.26
N SER A 211 -11.16 10.23 1.93
CA SER A 211 -11.06 10.13 3.38
C SER A 211 -9.60 10.22 3.81
N TYR A 212 -9.34 10.93 4.89
CA TYR A 212 -8.07 10.96 5.58
C TYR A 212 -8.29 10.61 7.05
N LEU A 213 -7.43 9.76 7.58
CA LEU A 213 -7.46 9.36 8.99
C LEU A 213 -6.04 9.36 9.54
N ASP A 214 -5.81 10.19 10.56
CA ASP A 214 -4.52 10.29 11.25
C ASP A 214 -4.51 9.41 12.50
N PHE A 215 -3.58 8.46 12.54
CA PHE A 215 -3.32 7.64 13.71
C PHE A 215 -2.41 8.38 14.70
N PRO A 216 -2.48 8.06 16.01
CA PRO A 216 -1.54 8.59 16.99
C PRO A 216 -0.10 8.12 16.70
N GLN A 217 0.88 8.95 17.05
CA GLN A 217 2.30 8.72 16.73
C GLN A 217 3.23 8.76 17.96
N CYS A 218 2.67 8.75 19.16
CA CYS A 218 3.42 8.69 20.42
C CYS A 218 3.05 7.42 21.16
N TRP A 219 4.01 6.51 21.30
CA TRP A 219 3.83 5.22 21.97
C TRP A 219 4.33 5.29 23.42
N ASN A 220 3.66 4.58 24.33
CA ASN A 220 4.05 4.52 25.73
C ASN A 220 5.37 3.76 26.00
N GLY A 221 5.93 3.12 24.97
CA GLY A 221 7.21 2.42 25.05
C GLY A 221 7.14 1.01 25.61
N ARG A 222 5.94 0.50 25.91
CA ARG A 222 5.75 -0.80 26.58
C ARG A 222 4.69 -1.67 25.92
N ASP A 223 3.48 -1.16 25.72
CA ASP A 223 2.30 -1.98 25.43
C ASP A 223 2.01 -2.02 23.93
N LEU A 224 1.95 -3.21 23.33
CA LEU A 224 1.57 -3.39 21.91
C LEU A 224 0.06 -3.23 21.68
N ASP A 225 -0.71 -3.26 22.75
CA ASP A 225 -2.15 -2.98 22.79
C ASP A 225 -2.53 -2.70 24.26
N SER A 226 -3.56 -1.91 24.49
CA SER A 226 -4.10 -1.62 25.82
C SER A 226 -5.50 -2.22 25.97
N ALA A 227 -6.00 -2.34 27.19
CA ALA A 227 -7.33 -2.92 27.44
C ALA A 227 -8.49 -2.15 26.77
N ASP A 228 -8.29 -0.87 26.49
CA ASP A 228 -9.21 0.00 25.75
C ASP A 228 -8.81 0.21 24.28
N HIS A 229 -7.77 -0.50 23.82
CA HIS A 229 -7.18 -0.44 22.48
C HIS A 229 -6.67 0.95 22.02
N LYS A 230 -6.60 1.91 22.93
CA LYS A 230 -6.26 3.32 22.63
C LYS A 230 -5.21 3.92 23.55
N SER A 231 -5.29 3.71 24.86
CA SER A 231 -4.46 4.40 25.87
C SER A 231 -2.95 4.10 25.84
N HIS A 232 -2.49 3.14 25.05
CA HIS A 232 -1.06 2.90 24.83
C HIS A 232 -0.44 3.83 23.76
N MET A 233 -1.29 4.59 23.04
CA MET A 233 -0.91 5.57 22.04
C MET A 233 -1.47 6.96 22.37
N ALA A 234 -0.78 8.00 21.95
CA ALA A 234 -1.22 9.38 22.07
C ALA A 234 -0.86 10.20 20.82
N TYR A 235 -1.60 11.31 20.65
CA TYR A 235 -1.25 12.34 19.68
C TYR A 235 -0.22 13.32 20.28
N PRO A 236 0.69 13.88 19.46
CA PRO A 236 1.61 14.91 19.91
C PRO A 236 0.88 16.16 20.38
N VAL A 237 1.47 16.89 21.32
CA VAL A 237 1.00 18.19 21.79
C VAL A 237 2.16 19.18 21.67
N GLY A 238 1.96 20.32 21.01
CA GLY A 238 3.03 21.31 20.86
C GLY A 238 4.22 20.83 20.01
N GLY A 239 4.01 19.85 19.12
CA GLY A 239 5.06 19.28 18.27
C GLY A 239 5.96 18.26 18.97
N GLU A 240 5.54 17.71 20.10
CA GLU A 240 6.27 16.66 20.82
C GLU A 240 5.35 15.63 21.46
N CYS A 241 5.91 14.47 21.75
CA CYS A 241 5.18 13.44 22.45
C CYS A 241 5.02 13.75 23.94
N PRO A 242 3.82 13.54 24.52
CA PRO A 242 3.62 13.68 25.95
C PRO A 242 4.59 12.81 26.75
N SER A 243 4.93 13.21 27.98
CA SER A 243 5.82 12.44 28.86
C SER A 243 5.28 11.05 29.22
N THR A 244 3.96 10.86 29.12
CA THR A 244 3.30 9.55 29.29
C THR A 244 3.50 8.62 28.09
N HIS A 245 3.87 9.17 26.93
CA HIS A 245 4.03 8.46 25.65
C HIS A 245 5.37 8.83 24.98
N PRO A 246 6.52 8.58 25.64
CA PRO A 246 7.77 9.22 25.30
C PRO A 246 8.44 8.69 24.02
N VAL A 247 7.89 7.65 23.38
CA VAL A 247 8.49 7.03 22.20
C VAL A 247 7.78 7.52 20.93
N PRO A 248 8.36 8.48 20.18
CA PRO A 248 7.81 8.85 18.89
C PRO A 248 7.98 7.70 17.88
N VAL A 249 6.91 7.40 17.15
CA VAL A 249 6.88 6.43 16.05
C VAL A 249 6.37 7.13 14.77
N PRO A 250 6.55 6.58 13.57
CA PRO A 250 5.94 7.16 12.37
C PRO A 250 4.44 7.34 12.54
N LYS A 251 3.91 8.50 12.14
CA LYS A 251 2.47 8.69 12.02
C LYS A 251 1.95 7.90 10.84
N LEU A 252 1.03 6.98 11.07
CA LEU A 252 0.25 6.38 10.01
C LEU A 252 -0.87 7.36 9.62
N ARG A 253 -0.92 7.74 8.35
CA ARG A 253 -2.06 8.42 7.74
C ARG A 253 -2.64 7.52 6.67
N GLN A 254 -3.90 7.17 6.84
CA GLN A 254 -4.66 6.45 5.84
C GLN A 254 -5.36 7.45 4.91
N VAL A 255 -5.23 7.25 3.60
CA VAL A 255 -5.94 8.02 2.57
C VAL A 255 -6.68 7.06 1.66
N LEU A 256 -8.01 7.15 1.65
CA LEU A 256 -8.89 6.30 0.85
C LEU A 256 -9.68 7.16 -0.14
N ARG A 257 -9.71 6.74 -1.41
CA ARG A 257 -10.42 7.43 -2.49
C ARG A 257 -11.56 6.57 -2.99
N TYR A 258 -12.79 7.06 -2.85
CA TYR A 258 -14.01 6.38 -3.23
C TYR A 258 -14.56 6.96 -4.53
N PRO A 259 -14.95 6.13 -5.51
CA PRO A 259 -15.50 6.59 -6.79
C PRO A 259 -16.96 7.06 -6.67
N VAL A 260 -17.24 7.94 -5.71
CA VAL A 260 -18.53 8.56 -5.46
C VAL A 260 -18.40 10.08 -5.44
N ASN A 261 -19.45 10.75 -5.88
CA ASN A 261 -19.60 12.21 -5.88
C ASN A 261 -21.08 12.58 -5.84
N GLY A 262 -21.38 13.87 -5.73
CA GLY A 262 -22.73 14.41 -5.59
C GLY A 262 -23.21 14.40 -4.15
N ASP A 263 -24.54 14.27 -4.00
CA ASP A 263 -25.24 14.42 -2.71
C ASP A 263 -24.68 13.45 -1.64
N PRO A 264 -24.12 13.96 -0.53
CA PRO A 264 -23.59 13.13 0.56
C PRO A 264 -24.70 12.58 1.47
N GLY A 265 -25.97 12.98 1.31
CA GLY A 265 -27.10 12.52 2.13
C GLY A 265 -27.37 11.01 2.03
N ARG A 266 -26.98 10.39 0.91
CA ARG A 266 -27.07 8.94 0.67
C ARG A 266 -25.87 8.14 1.20
N LEU A 267 -24.80 8.83 1.61
CA LEU A 267 -23.58 8.18 2.08
C LEU A 267 -23.69 7.83 3.56
N ARG A 268 -23.21 6.63 3.92
CA ARG A 268 -23.05 6.18 5.30
C ARG A 268 -21.86 5.24 5.42
N LEU A 269 -21.19 5.27 6.56
CA LEU A 269 -20.32 4.20 7.01
C LEU A 269 -21.17 3.10 7.65
N ALA A 270 -20.61 1.89 7.75
CA ALA A 270 -21.20 0.81 8.53
C ALA A 270 -21.43 1.21 10.01
N SER A 271 -20.62 2.14 10.52
CA SER A 271 -20.72 2.72 11.86
C SER A 271 -21.64 3.95 11.98
N GLY A 272 -22.18 4.47 10.86
CA GLY A 272 -23.05 5.65 10.89
C GLY A 272 -22.67 6.72 9.86
N ARG A 273 -22.65 7.99 10.29
CA ARG A 273 -22.28 9.14 9.43
C ARG A 273 -20.76 9.21 9.21
N GLY A 274 -20.29 10.12 8.35
CA GLY A 274 -18.87 10.29 8.04
C GLY A 274 -18.02 10.62 9.27
N TYR A 275 -18.59 11.30 10.27
CA TYR A 275 -17.92 11.59 11.54
C TYR A 275 -17.70 10.36 12.43
N THR A 276 -18.27 9.20 12.10
CA THR A 276 -18.00 7.93 12.81
C THR A 276 -16.75 7.19 12.27
N MET A 277 -16.03 7.82 11.33
CA MET A 277 -14.83 7.27 10.71
C MET A 277 -13.81 6.84 11.76
N HIS A 278 -13.39 5.60 11.67
CA HIS A 278 -12.27 5.06 12.43
C HIS A 278 -11.51 4.10 11.54
N GLY A 279 -10.33 3.74 12.00
CA GLY A 279 -9.51 2.79 11.32
C GLY A 279 -8.58 2.12 12.28
N ASP A 280 -8.23 0.91 11.88
CA ASP A 280 -7.55 -0.04 12.70
C ASP A 280 -6.32 -0.51 11.96
N PHE A 281 -5.24 -0.70 12.70
CA PHE A 281 -3.95 -1.10 12.17
C PHE A 281 -3.36 -2.19 13.04
N PHE A 282 -2.96 -3.30 12.42
CA PHE A 282 -2.20 -4.36 13.06
C PHE A 282 -0.87 -4.51 12.35
N ASN A 283 0.20 -4.04 13.00
CA ASN A 283 1.54 -3.97 12.43
C ASN A 283 2.19 -5.36 12.30
N VAL A 284 2.45 -5.79 11.07
CA VAL A 284 3.18 -7.03 10.75
C VAL A 284 4.33 -6.74 9.76
N TRP A 285 4.78 -5.49 9.67
CA TRP A 285 6.02 -5.20 8.96
C TRP A 285 7.18 -6.02 9.52
N PRO A 286 8.07 -6.56 8.66
CA PRO A 286 9.35 -7.08 9.12
C PRO A 286 10.13 -5.99 9.84
N GLU A 287 10.68 -6.30 11.02
CA GLU A 287 11.33 -5.31 11.88
C GLU A 287 12.51 -4.62 11.19
N ALA A 288 13.28 -5.37 10.40
CA ALA A 288 14.42 -4.85 9.65
C ALA A 288 13.99 -3.85 8.56
N GLU A 289 12.89 -4.13 7.86
CA GLU A 289 12.32 -3.28 6.81
C GLU A 289 11.78 -1.97 7.39
N MET A 290 10.97 -2.06 8.46
CA MET A 290 10.48 -0.88 9.17
C MET A 290 11.65 -0.05 9.73
N ALA A 291 12.67 -0.71 10.30
CA ALA A 291 13.84 -0.03 10.82
C ALA A 291 14.67 0.67 9.73
N GLN A 292 14.80 0.07 8.55
CA GLN A 292 15.45 0.72 7.41
C GLN A 292 14.67 1.96 6.98
N ARG A 293 13.37 1.84 6.72
CA ARG A 293 12.53 2.96 6.24
C ARG A 293 12.49 4.11 7.23
N VAL A 294 12.43 3.82 8.53
CA VAL A 294 12.53 4.86 9.56
C VAL A 294 13.88 5.57 9.52
N ARG A 295 15.00 4.85 9.39
CA ARG A 295 16.32 5.50 9.32
C ARG A 295 16.51 6.32 8.05
N ASP A 296 16.17 5.74 6.91
CA ASP A 296 16.59 6.23 5.60
C ASP A 296 15.61 7.25 5.01
N CYS A 297 14.33 7.21 5.44
CA CYS A 297 13.28 8.09 4.97
C CYS A 297 12.84 9.08 6.06
N ILE A 298 12.41 8.57 7.21
CA ILE A 298 11.82 9.41 8.26
C ILE A 298 12.90 10.25 8.97
N ASN A 299 13.90 9.61 9.57
CA ASN A 299 14.94 10.30 10.35
C ASN A 299 15.86 11.14 9.45
N ALA A 300 15.98 10.76 8.18
CA ALA A 300 16.72 11.53 7.17
C ALA A 300 15.92 12.73 6.61
N ILE A 301 14.60 12.80 6.87
CA ILE A 301 13.67 13.78 6.30
C ILE A 301 13.73 13.73 4.77
N ILE A 302 13.44 12.55 4.24
CA ILE A 302 13.48 12.23 2.81
C ILE A 302 12.21 11.47 2.44
N LYS A 303 11.60 11.88 1.32
CA LYS A 303 10.45 11.18 0.77
C LYS A 303 10.97 9.94 0.06
N CYS A 304 10.52 8.77 0.49
CA CYS A 304 10.83 7.52 -0.17
C CYS A 304 9.62 6.98 -0.95
N GLY A 305 9.92 6.24 -2.01
CA GLY A 305 8.95 5.44 -2.74
C GLY A 305 8.50 4.20 -1.97
N ALA A 306 7.60 3.42 -2.58
CA ALA A 306 7.15 2.14 -2.03
C ALA A 306 8.30 1.12 -1.89
N ASP A 307 9.36 1.23 -2.69
CA ASP A 307 10.58 0.42 -2.56
C ASP A 307 11.42 0.77 -1.32
N GLY A 308 11.10 1.87 -0.63
CA GLY A 308 11.81 2.30 0.59
C GLY A 308 13.07 3.11 0.32
N HIS A 309 13.22 3.64 -0.90
CA HIS A 309 14.36 4.46 -1.30
C HIS A 309 13.93 5.86 -1.76
N PRO A 310 14.82 6.88 -1.66
CA PRO A 310 14.58 8.26 -2.07
C PRO A 310 14.17 8.46 -3.54
#